data_AF-A0A3S3UTC4-F1
#
_entry.id   AF-A0A3S3UTC4-F1
#
_cell.length_a   1.000
_cell.length_b   1.000
_cell.length_c   1.000
_cell.angle_alpha   90.00
_cell.angle_beta   90.00
_cell.angle_gamma   90.00
#
_symmetry.space_group_name_H-M   'P 1'
#
loop_
_entity.id
_entity.type
_entity.pdbx_description
1 polymer ?
#
loop_
_entity_poly.entity_id
_entity_poly.type
_entity_poly.pdbx_seq_one_letter_code
_entity_poly.pdbx_strand_id
1 'polypeptide(L)'
;MVVSINLNSSTWAAINQHRHFCVNVLRADQMAIAERFAGRGGLKGSARYEGASWSALATGALALEDSLAAVDCTSRTRLCATATRSSSGAPG
;
A
#
# COMPACT_ATOMS: atom_id res chain seq x y z
N MET A 1 11.94 1.10 8.58
CA MET A 1 11.40 0.96 7.21
C MET A 1 10.63 2.22 6.84
N VAL A 2 10.74 2.69 5.61
CA VAL A 2 9.94 3.81 5.07
C VAL A 2 9.29 3.34 3.78
N VAL A 3 8.03 3.71 3.56
CA VAL A 3 7.29 3.45 2.32
C VAL A 3 6.72 4.77 1.80
N SER A 4 6.84 5.02 0.50
CA SER A 4 6.27 6.20 -0.16
C SER A 4 4.96 5.82 -0.82
N ILE A 5 3.88 6.49 -0.46
CA ILE A 5 2.54 6.18 -0.94
C ILE A 5 1.94 7.44 -1.57
N ASN A 6 1.29 7.28 -2.72
CA ASN A 6 0.52 8.36 -3.33
C ASN A 6 -0.66 8.76 -2.40
N LEU A 7 -0.72 10.03 -2.02
CA LEU A 7 -1.74 10.58 -1.10
C LEU A 7 -3.17 10.48 -1.64
N ASN A 8 -3.35 10.31 -2.95
CA ASN A 8 -4.66 10.12 -3.57
C ASN A 8 -5.06 8.65 -3.70
N SER A 9 -4.24 7.70 -3.23
CA SER A 9 -4.53 6.28 -3.32
C SER A 9 -5.45 5.79 -2.21
N SER A 10 -6.24 4.74 -2.49
CA SER A 10 -7.02 4.03 -1.46
C SER A 10 -6.12 3.41 -0.38
N THR A 11 -4.89 3.05 -0.73
CA THR A 11 -3.88 2.52 0.20
C THR A 11 -3.51 3.56 1.27
N TRP A 12 -3.32 4.82 0.87
CA TRP A 12 -3.10 5.91 1.82
C TRP A 12 -4.27 6.07 2.78
N ALA A 13 -5.51 6.09 2.27
CA ALA A 13 -6.70 6.24 3.09
C ALA A 13 -6.79 5.13 4.16
N ALA A 14 -6.55 3.88 3.78
CA ALA A 14 -6.56 2.73 4.70
C ALA A 14 -5.44 2.84 5.77
N ILE A 15 -4.20 3.14 5.37
CA ILE A 15 -3.08 3.27 6.31
C ILE A 15 -3.28 4.45 7.25
N ASN A 16 -3.83 5.54 6.75
CA ASN A 16 -4.13 6.73 7.55
C ASN A 16 -5.18 6.44 8.63
N GLN A 17 -6.18 5.62 8.31
CA GLN A 17 -7.23 5.20 9.24
C GLN A 17 -6.74 4.18 10.27
N HIS A 18 -6.07 3.11 9.82
CA HIS A 18 -5.74 1.96 10.68
C HIS A 18 -4.38 2.07 11.37
N ARG A 19 -3.48 2.91 10.84
CA ARG A 19 -2.14 3.17 11.39
C ARG A 19 -1.22 1.96 11.46
N HIS A 20 -1.53 0.89 10.76
CA HIS A 20 -0.66 -0.26 10.56
C HIS A 20 -0.81 -0.79 9.13
N PHE A 21 0.18 -1.55 8.66
CA PHE A 21 0.20 -2.19 7.35
C PHE A 21 1.22 -3.34 7.32
N CYS A 22 1.02 -4.28 6.41
CA CYS A 22 2.01 -5.32 6.11
C CYS A 22 2.66 -5.04 4.75
N VAL A 23 3.98 -5.20 4.68
CA VAL A 23 4.69 -5.24 3.39
C VAL A 23 4.99 -6.68 3.05
N ASN A 24 4.45 -7.13 1.92
CA ASN A 24 4.68 -8.45 1.36
C ASN A 24 5.71 -8.34 0.24
N VAL A 25 6.90 -8.90 0.46
CA VAL A 25 7.93 -9.05 -0.58
C VAL A 25 7.56 -10.26 -1.42
N LEU A 26 7.23 -10.02 -2.69
CA LEU A 26 6.76 -11.08 -3.57
C LEU A 26 7.92 -11.93 -4.10
N ARG A 27 7.64 -13.22 -4.31
CA ARG A 27 8.51 -14.10 -5.10
C ARG A 27 8.43 -13.74 -6.59
N ALA A 28 9.42 -14.18 -7.36
CA ALA A 28 9.49 -13.90 -8.79
C ALA A 28 8.30 -14.44 -9.61
N ASP A 29 7.67 -15.53 -9.14
CA ASP A 29 6.52 -16.17 -9.78
C ASP A 29 5.16 -15.52 -9.43
N GLN A 30 5.13 -14.52 -8.55
CA GLN A 30 3.89 -13.90 -8.04
C GLN A 30 3.45 -12.64 -8.81
N MET A 31 3.76 -12.57 -10.11
CA MET A 31 3.38 -11.44 -10.98
C MET A 31 1.87 -11.16 -10.97
N ALA A 32 1.04 -12.22 -10.96
CA ALA A 32 -0.42 -12.06 -10.93
C ALA A 32 -0.91 -11.29 -9.69
N ILE A 33 -0.27 -11.47 -8.53
CA ILE A 33 -0.60 -10.72 -7.31
C ILE A 33 -0.15 -9.26 -7.47
N ALA A 34 1.06 -9.02 -7.97
CA ALA A 34 1.57 -7.68 -8.21
C ALA A 34 0.62 -6.87 -9.12
N GLU A 35 0.15 -7.47 -10.21
CA GLU A 35 -0.74 -6.83 -11.18
C GLU A 35 -2.09 -6.42 -10.56
N ARG A 36 -2.67 -7.27 -9.71
CA ARG A 36 -3.93 -6.95 -9.00
C ARG A 36 -3.78 -5.75 -8.08
N PHE A 37 -2.67 -5.67 -7.34
CA PHE A 37 -2.40 -4.55 -6.43
C PHE A 37 -1.91 -3.29 -7.15
N ALA A 38 -1.37 -3.42 -8.38
CA ALA A 38 -1.12 -2.31 -9.29
C ALA A 38 -2.39 -1.74 -9.95
N GLY A 39 -3.54 -2.39 -9.76
CA GLY A 39 -4.84 -1.96 -10.30
C GLY A 39 -5.10 -2.44 -11.73
N ARG A 40 -4.30 -3.36 -12.27
CA ARG A 40 -4.57 -3.97 -13.57
C ARG A 40 -5.75 -4.94 -13.46
N GLY A 41 -6.58 -4.98 -14.50
CA GLY A 41 -7.86 -5.70 -14.48
C GLY A 41 -8.98 -5.02 -13.70
N GLY A 42 -8.77 -3.81 -13.15
CA GLY A 42 -9.84 -3.01 -12.55
C GLY A 42 -10.32 -3.49 -11.18
N LEU A 43 -9.64 -4.47 -10.56
CA LEU A 43 -9.98 -4.95 -9.21
C LEU A 43 -9.75 -3.88 -8.15
N LYS A 44 -10.70 -3.77 -7.22
CA LYS A 44 -10.74 -2.76 -6.15
C LYS A 44 -11.01 -3.40 -4.81
N GLY A 45 -10.53 -2.76 -3.74
CA GLY A 45 -10.81 -3.18 -2.37
C GLY A 45 -10.44 -4.63 -2.09
N SER A 46 -11.34 -5.36 -1.44
CA SER A 46 -11.18 -6.77 -1.05
C SER A 46 -11.00 -7.71 -2.23
N ALA A 47 -11.53 -7.39 -3.42
CA ALA A 47 -11.40 -8.24 -4.61
C ALA A 47 -9.94 -8.48 -5.03
N ARG A 48 -9.00 -7.62 -4.60
CA ARG A 48 -7.55 -7.81 -4.85
C ARG A 48 -6.96 -9.00 -4.10
N TYR A 49 -7.60 -9.43 -3.02
CA TYR A 49 -7.13 -10.51 -2.14
C TYR A 49 -7.62 -11.89 -2.58
N GLU A 50 -8.63 -11.97 -3.44
CA GLU A 50 -9.22 -13.24 -3.90
C GLU A 50 -8.20 -14.15 -4.60
N GLY A 51 -8.29 -15.46 -4.42
CA GLY A 51 -7.43 -16.42 -5.12
C GLY A 51 -5.97 -16.48 -4.62
N ALA A 52 -5.72 -16.02 -3.39
CA ALA A 52 -4.48 -16.25 -2.66
C ALA A 52 -4.78 -16.41 -1.16
N SER A 53 -3.88 -17.06 -0.42
CA SER A 53 -4.01 -17.27 1.02
C SER A 53 -3.37 -16.12 1.79
N TRP A 54 -4.11 -15.58 2.76
CA TRP A 54 -3.68 -14.47 3.59
C TRP A 54 -3.96 -14.78 5.05
N SER A 55 -3.01 -14.43 5.91
CA SER A 55 -3.14 -14.55 7.35
C SER A 55 -2.86 -13.22 8.02
N ALA A 56 -3.57 -12.93 9.11
CA ALA A 56 -3.32 -11.74 9.91
C ALA A 56 -2.06 -11.94 10.77
N LEU A 57 -1.21 -10.91 10.83
CA LEU A 57 -0.07 -10.86 11.74
C LEU A 57 -0.42 -10.09 13.02
N ALA A 58 0.59 -9.71 13.81
CA ALA A 58 0.44 -9.12 15.14
C ALA A 58 -0.41 -7.84 15.18
N THR A 59 -0.37 -7.02 14.12
CA THR A 59 -1.19 -5.80 14.02
C THR A 59 -2.60 -6.05 13.49
N GLY A 60 -2.86 -7.24 12.93
CA GLY A 60 -4.06 -7.53 12.15
C GLY A 60 -3.90 -7.29 10.65
N ALA A 61 -2.77 -6.73 10.18
CA ALA A 61 -2.51 -6.61 8.76
C ALA A 61 -2.32 -7.99 8.10
N LEU A 62 -2.83 -8.12 6.87
CA LEU A 62 -2.75 -9.36 6.10
C LEU A 62 -1.38 -9.55 5.46
N ALA A 63 -0.74 -10.67 5.80
CA ALA A 63 0.43 -11.20 5.13
C ALA A 63 0.01 -12.27 4.11
N LEU A 64 0.65 -12.25 2.95
CA LEU A 64 0.53 -13.29 1.94
C LEU A 64 1.34 -14.49 2.43
N GLU A 65 0.68 -15.62 2.67
CA GLU A 65 1.31 -16.81 3.28
C GLU A 65 2.52 -17.30 2.48
N ASP A 66 2.43 -17.19 1.17
CA ASP A 66 3.42 -17.62 0.19
C ASP A 66 4.42 -16.53 -0.22
N SER A 67 4.44 -15.37 0.46
CA SER A 67 5.41 -14.31 0.14
C SER A 67 6.86 -14.73 0.42
N LEU A 68 7.83 -14.09 -0.25
CA LEU A 68 9.25 -14.27 0.06
C LEU A 68 9.56 -13.80 1.48
N ALA A 69 8.92 -12.72 1.90
CA ALA A 69 8.96 -12.21 3.27
C ALA A 69 7.74 -11.32 3.52
N ALA A 70 7.28 -11.29 4.78
CA ALA A 70 6.24 -10.39 5.25
C ALA A 70 6.76 -9.56 6.43
N VAL A 71 6.52 -8.24 6.40
CA VAL A 71 6.94 -7.32 7.45
C VAL A 71 5.71 -6.57 7.97
N ASP A 72 5.33 -6.86 9.21
CA ASP A 72 4.22 -6.22 9.89
C ASP A 72 4.66 -4.90 10.55
N CYS A 73 3.99 -3.79 10.21
CA CYS A 73 4.43 -2.45 10.57
C CYS A 73 3.34 -1.62 11.23
N THR A 74 3.70 -0.95 12.32
CA THR A 74 2.89 0.15 12.90
C THR A 74 3.46 1.51 12.47
N SER A 75 2.60 2.39 11.97
CA SER A 75 2.99 3.72 11.47
C SER A 75 3.06 4.76 12.61
N ARG A 76 4.28 5.12 13.02
CA ARG A 76 4.50 6.19 14.02
C ARG A 76 4.60 7.58 13.39
N THR A 77 5.47 7.75 12.40
CA THR A 77 5.81 9.06 11.82
C THR A 77 5.33 9.15 10.39
N ARG A 78 4.63 10.25 10.05
CA ARG A 78 4.18 10.56 8.69
C ARG A 78 4.95 11.78 8.19
N LEU A 79 5.71 11.59 7.12
CA LEU A 79 6.35 12.68 6.40
C LEU A 79 5.48 12.98 5.18
N CYS A 80 4.61 13.97 5.29
CA CYS A 80 3.85 14.45 4.15
C CYS A 80 4.75 15.39 3.36
N ALA A 81 5.09 15.05 2.11
CA ALA A 81 5.78 15.99 1.24
C ALA A 81 4.83 17.15 0.95
N THR A 82 5.17 18.35 1.41
CA THR A 82 4.43 19.56 1.04
C THR A 82 4.60 19.78 -0.45
N ALA A 83 3.50 19.75 -1.21
CA ALA A 83 3.56 20.12 -2.62
C ALA A 83 4.03 21.58 -2.71
N THR A 84 5.23 21.80 -3.26
CA THR A 84 5.70 23.14 -3.62
C THR A 84 4.74 23.65 -4.69
N ARG A 85 3.80 24.54 -4.33
CA ARG A 85 2.99 25.23 -5.35
C ARG A 85 3.97 26.05 -6.19
N SER A 86 4.18 25.69 -7.45
CA SER A 86 4.75 26.60 -8.43
C SER A 86 3.73 27.70 -8.68
N SER A 87 3.87 28.84 -7.99
CA SER A 87 3.11 30.05 -8.29
C SER A 87 3.64 30.65 -9.59
N SER A 88 3.11 30.20 -10.73
CA SER A 88 3.22 30.94 -11.99
C SER A 88 1.91 31.70 -12.21
N GLY A 89 1.94 33.03 -12.09
CA GLY A 89 0.88 33.91 -12.59
C GLY A 89 0.51 35.06 -11.65
N ALA A 90 1.20 36.19 -11.79
CA ALA A 90 0.69 37.49 -11.37
C ALA A 90 -0.16 38.08 -12.52
N PRO A 91 -1.36 38.64 -12.28
CA PRO A 91 -1.95 39.62 -13.17
C PRO A 91 -1.50 41.03 -12.74
N GLY A 92 -1.08 41.82 -13.72
CA GLY A 92 -0.82 43.25 -13.58
C GLY A 92 -2.08 44.11 -13.55
#